data_AF-A0A948I179-F1
#
_entry.id   AF-A0A948I179-F1
#
_cell.length_a   1.000
_cell.length_b   1.000
_cell.length_c   1.000
_cell.angle_alpha   90.00
_cell.angle_beta   90.00
_cell.angle_gamma   90.00
#
_symmetry.space_group_name_H-M   'P 1'
#
loop_
_entity.id
_entity.type
_entity.pdbx_description
1 polymer ?
#
loop_
_entity_poly.entity_id
_entity_poly.type
_entity_poly.pdbx_seq_one_letter_code
_entity_poly.pdbx_strand_id
1 'polypeptide(L)'
;MPFNNNQETPNAASALRDILAPAALEIAPGFLRLNKKMARVFFVFNYPRFLNTNWFSEVINLDKTLDISFYIHPIDTGSALKNLRKKVAEVESELAMRSEKGLVRDPMLETAYRDLEDLRDKLQQAREKFFKFGLYITIYGDSIEDLDKIETSLRSTLDAKLVYSKTALYQQDSGFKSTLPLVNDE
;
A
#
# COMPACT_ATOMS: atom_id res chain seq x y z
N MET A 1 23.29 35.20 -42.90
CA MET A 1 22.99 34.57 -41.60
C MET A 1 21.69 33.81 -41.74
N PRO A 2 21.67 32.47 -41.66
CA PRO A 2 20.43 31.72 -41.66
C PRO A 2 19.84 31.72 -40.24
N PHE A 3 18.57 32.10 -40.13
CA PHE A 3 17.78 31.98 -38.91
C PHE A 3 17.46 30.51 -38.67
N ASN A 4 17.99 29.94 -37.58
CA ASN A 4 17.68 28.60 -37.11
C ASN A 4 16.29 28.61 -36.47
N ASN A 5 15.28 28.10 -37.20
CA ASN A 5 13.90 28.03 -36.73
C ASN A 5 13.60 26.62 -36.20
N ASN A 6 14.22 26.26 -35.08
CA ASN A 6 13.79 25.11 -34.28
C ASN A 6 12.67 25.58 -33.35
N GLN A 7 11.45 25.70 -33.88
CA GLN A 7 10.27 25.68 -33.04
C GLN A 7 9.90 24.21 -32.81
N GLU A 8 10.28 23.69 -31.66
CA GLU A 8 9.77 22.42 -31.15
C GLU A 8 8.25 22.52 -31.06
N THR A 9 7.54 21.79 -31.92
CA THR A 9 6.09 21.64 -31.83
C THR A 9 5.75 21.09 -30.45
N PRO A 10 4.92 21.76 -29.63
CA PRO A 10 4.48 21.20 -28.37
C PRO A 10 3.76 19.89 -28.67
N ASN A 11 4.33 18.80 -28.16
CA ASN A 11 3.83 17.45 -28.35
C ASN A 11 2.35 17.43 -27.93
N ALA A 12 1.43 16.86 -28.71
CA ALA A 12 -0.01 16.91 -28.40
C ALA A 12 -0.32 16.37 -26.98
N ALA A 13 0.54 15.49 -26.46
CA ALA A 13 0.53 15.01 -25.09
C ALA A 13 0.87 16.09 -24.03
N SER A 14 1.77 17.04 -24.31
CA SER A 14 2.08 18.15 -23.39
C SER A 14 0.96 19.19 -23.37
N ALA A 15 0.39 19.52 -24.54
CA ALA A 15 -0.76 20.43 -24.62
C ALA A 15 -1.99 19.88 -23.88
N LEU A 16 -2.25 18.57 -23.96
CA LEU A 16 -3.34 17.92 -23.21
C LEU A 16 -3.06 17.92 -21.70
N ARG A 17 -1.80 17.70 -21.29
CA ARG A 17 -1.39 17.77 -19.87
C ARG A 17 -1.60 19.17 -19.29
N ASP A 18 -1.28 20.22 -20.05
CA ASP A 18 -1.47 21.60 -19.61
C ASP A 18 -2.96 21.98 -19.49
N ILE A 19 -3.82 21.42 -20.34
CA ILE A 19 -5.29 21.63 -20.26
C ILE A 19 -5.89 20.91 -19.05
N LEU A 20 -5.37 19.73 -18.70
CA LEU A 20 -5.86 18.91 -17.59
C LEU A 20 -5.21 19.26 -16.25
N ALA A 21 -4.14 20.06 -16.26
CA ALA A 21 -3.44 20.48 -15.05
C ALA A 21 -4.35 21.36 -14.18
N PRO A 22 -4.38 21.14 -12.86
CA PRO A 22 -5.12 22.02 -11.96
C PRO A 22 -4.53 23.44 -11.99
N ALA A 23 -5.39 24.44 -11.87
CA ALA A 23 -4.97 25.85 -11.86
C ALA A 23 -4.05 26.18 -10.66
N ALA A 24 -4.19 25.47 -9.55
CA ALA A 24 -3.28 25.52 -8.42
C ALA A 24 -3.20 24.16 -7.72
N LEU A 25 -1.97 23.69 -7.50
CA LEU A 25 -1.63 22.53 -6.68
C LEU A 25 -0.72 22.98 -5.54
N GLU A 26 -1.17 22.77 -4.31
CA GLU A 26 -0.32 22.94 -3.12
C GLU A 26 -0.16 21.59 -2.44
N ILE A 27 1.09 21.24 -2.12
CA ILE A 27 1.45 19.95 -1.52
C ILE A 27 1.96 20.24 -0.12
N ALA A 28 1.13 19.98 0.88
CA ALA A 28 1.53 20.03 2.28
C ALA A 28 1.98 18.63 2.74
N PRO A 29 2.74 18.52 3.84
CA PRO A 29 3.19 17.22 4.35
C PRO A 29 2.05 16.23 4.63
N GLY A 30 0.86 16.70 4.99
CA GLY A 30 -0.28 15.86 5.39
C GLY A 30 -1.54 16.00 4.54
N PHE A 31 -1.55 16.84 3.50
CA PHE A 31 -2.68 17.01 2.59
C PHE A 31 -2.22 17.66 1.28
N LEU A 32 -2.99 17.48 0.20
CA LEU A 32 -2.89 18.26 -1.02
C LEU A 32 -4.06 19.22 -1.10
N ARG A 33 -3.84 20.43 -1.64
CA ARG A 33 -4.91 21.34 -2.05
C ARG A 33 -4.96 21.39 -3.56
N LEU A 34 -6.06 20.89 -4.12
CA LEU A 34 -6.39 20.88 -5.54
C LEU A 34 -7.45 21.96 -5.77
N ASN A 35 -7.02 23.14 -6.25
CA ASN A 35 -7.87 24.31 -6.40
C ASN A 35 -8.57 24.71 -5.08
N LYS A 36 -9.87 24.41 -4.95
CA LYS A 36 -10.70 24.70 -3.75
C LYS A 36 -10.91 23.50 -2.85
N LYS A 37 -10.52 22.29 -3.27
CA LYS A 37 -10.68 21.07 -2.49
C LYS A 37 -9.38 20.66 -1.84
N MET A 38 -9.47 20.12 -0.64
CA MET A 38 -8.37 19.48 0.05
C MET A 38 -8.51 17.97 -0.12
N ALA A 39 -7.38 17.30 -0.31
CA ALA A 39 -7.28 15.86 -0.43
C ALA A 39 -6.24 15.34 0.56
N ARG A 40 -6.43 14.14 1.09
CA ARG A 40 -5.45 13.49 1.94
C ARG A 40 -5.33 12.02 1.56
N VAL A 41 -4.10 11.57 1.38
CA VAL A 41 -3.80 10.21 0.96
C VAL A 41 -3.34 9.37 2.14
N PHE A 42 -3.92 8.18 2.22
CA PHE A 42 -3.60 7.12 3.17
C PHE A 42 -3.10 5.90 2.42
N PHE A 43 -2.20 5.17 3.05
CA PHE A 43 -1.85 3.83 2.64
C PHE A 43 -2.04 2.87 3.82
N VAL A 44 -2.42 1.64 3.50
CA VAL A 44 -2.55 0.58 4.51
C VAL A 44 -1.24 -0.18 4.62
N PHE A 45 -0.70 -0.24 5.84
CA PHE A 45 0.62 -0.83 6.10
C PHE A 45 0.56 -2.14 6.88
N ASN A 46 -0.58 -2.45 7.52
CA ASN A 46 -0.72 -3.67 8.29
C ASN A 46 -2.12 -4.27 8.15
N TYR A 47 -2.17 -5.60 8.06
CA TYR A 47 -3.38 -6.40 7.91
C TYR A 47 -3.41 -7.52 8.95
N PRO A 48 -4.60 -7.97 9.39
CA PRO A 48 -4.70 -9.13 10.26
C PRO A 48 -4.26 -10.42 9.56
N ARG A 49 -3.92 -11.45 10.35
CA ARG A 49 -3.55 -12.79 9.85
C ARG A 49 -4.62 -13.41 8.96
N PHE A 50 -5.88 -13.10 9.20
CA PHE A 50 -7.02 -13.54 8.41
C PHE A 50 -7.95 -12.36 8.12
N LEU A 51 -8.30 -12.18 6.84
CA LEU A 51 -9.30 -11.21 6.39
C LEU A 51 -10.55 -11.97 5.93
N ASN A 52 -11.70 -11.60 6.50
CA ASN A 52 -12.99 -12.14 6.06
C ASN A 52 -13.39 -11.56 4.71
N THR A 53 -14.22 -12.30 3.97
CA THR A 53 -14.93 -11.75 2.82
C THR A 53 -15.73 -10.53 3.27
N ASN A 54 -15.65 -9.42 2.52
CA ASN A 54 -16.27 -8.11 2.81
C ASN A 54 -15.61 -7.26 3.91
N TRP A 55 -14.37 -7.55 4.32
CA TRP A 55 -13.64 -6.74 5.30
C TRP A 55 -13.61 -5.22 4.97
N PHE A 56 -13.61 -4.87 3.68
CA PHE A 56 -13.52 -3.49 3.20
C PHE A 56 -14.87 -2.83 2.87
N SER A 57 -15.98 -3.55 3.04
CA SER A 57 -17.31 -3.07 2.66
C SER A 57 -17.72 -1.80 3.41
N GLU A 58 -17.40 -1.70 4.70
CA GLU A 58 -17.73 -0.53 5.51
C GLU A 58 -17.03 0.74 5.00
N VAL A 59 -15.81 0.61 4.46
CA VAL A 59 -15.07 1.74 3.87
C VAL A 59 -15.68 2.18 2.55
N ILE A 60 -16.06 1.24 1.68
CA ILE A 60 -16.70 1.54 0.39
C ILE A 60 -18.06 2.21 0.61
N ASN A 61 -18.80 1.81 1.65
CA ASN A 61 -20.12 2.33 1.96
C ASN A 61 -20.11 3.63 2.78
N LEU A 62 -18.94 4.23 3.04
CA LEU A 62 -18.87 5.55 3.65
C LEU A 62 -19.52 6.57 2.70
N ASP A 63 -20.47 7.37 3.21
CA ASP A 63 -21.11 8.46 2.48
C ASP A 63 -20.17 9.68 2.37
N LYS A 64 -19.02 9.45 1.72
CA LYS A 64 -17.94 10.41 1.49
C LYS A 64 -17.31 10.16 0.13
N THR A 65 -16.76 11.20 -0.47
CA THR A 65 -15.98 11.06 -1.72
C THR A 65 -14.63 10.44 -1.39
N LEU A 66 -14.40 9.24 -1.93
CA LEU A 66 -13.21 8.42 -1.71
C LEU A 66 -12.71 7.89 -3.05
N ASP A 67 -11.41 8.02 -3.29
CA ASP A 67 -10.73 7.31 -4.37
C ASP A 67 -9.91 6.17 -3.76
N ILE A 68 -10.09 4.96 -4.27
CA ILE A 68 -9.49 3.75 -3.70
C ILE A 68 -8.77 3.01 -4.82
N SER A 69 -7.50 2.70 -4.59
CA SER A 69 -6.67 1.95 -5.53
C SER A 69 -6.06 0.72 -4.88
N PHE A 70 -6.23 -0.41 -5.57
CA PHE A 70 -5.68 -1.70 -5.19
C PHE A 70 -4.54 -2.06 -6.15
N TYR A 71 -3.36 -2.30 -5.58
CA TYR A 71 -2.20 -2.79 -6.30
C TYR A 71 -1.92 -4.23 -5.88
N ILE A 72 -1.89 -5.13 -6.85
CA ILE A 72 -1.54 -6.53 -6.65
C ILE A 72 -0.35 -6.81 -7.55
N HIS A 73 0.82 -7.00 -6.93
CA HIS A 73 2.06 -7.31 -7.64
C HIS A 73 2.44 -8.76 -7.37
N PRO A 74 2.21 -9.68 -8.33
CA PRO A 74 2.59 -11.07 -8.18
C PRO A 74 4.09 -11.20 -7.91
N ILE A 75 4.45 -12.07 -6.97
CA ILE A 75 5.85 -12.41 -6.70
C ILE A 75 6.17 -13.71 -7.44
N ASP A 76 7.32 -13.73 -8.10
CA ASP A 76 7.84 -14.95 -8.71
C ASP A 76 7.97 -16.06 -7.65
N THR A 77 7.34 -17.21 -7.94
CA THR A 77 7.26 -18.34 -7.01
C THR A 77 8.64 -18.90 -6.68
N GLY A 78 9.57 -18.93 -7.65
CA GLY A 78 10.94 -19.39 -7.41
C GLY A 78 11.70 -18.51 -6.42
N SER A 79 11.59 -17.20 -6.59
CA SER A 79 12.17 -16.18 -5.72
C SER A 79 11.56 -16.22 -4.31
N ALA A 80 10.23 -16.36 -4.21
CA ALA A 80 9.52 -16.50 -2.95
C ALA A 80 9.94 -17.77 -2.19
N LEU A 81 10.01 -18.93 -2.86
CA LEU A 81 10.49 -20.18 -2.27
C LEU A 81 11.93 -20.07 -1.78
N LYS A 82 12.81 -19.41 -2.53
CA LYS A 82 14.21 -19.18 -2.13
C LYS A 82 14.29 -18.37 -0.83
N ASN A 83 13.53 -17.28 -0.73
CA ASN A 83 13.47 -16.45 0.48
C ASN A 83 12.88 -17.21 1.67
N LEU A 84 11.82 -17.99 1.43
CA LEU A 84 11.16 -18.77 2.46
C LEU A 84 12.09 -19.86 3.02
N ARG A 85 12.81 -20.58 2.16
CA ARG A 85 13.84 -21.56 2.57
C ARG A 85 14.92 -20.94 3.45
N LYS A 86 15.38 -19.73 3.10
CA LYS A 86 16.35 -19.00 3.92
C LYS A 86 15.77 -18.69 5.31
N LYS A 87 14.50 -18.26 5.37
CA LYS A 87 13.84 -17.95 6.64
C LYS A 87 13.59 -19.18 7.51
N VAL A 88 13.18 -20.30 6.90
CA VAL A 88 13.05 -21.59 7.59
C VAL A 88 14.39 -21.99 8.23
N ALA A 89 15.48 -21.96 7.46
CA ALA A 89 16.80 -22.33 7.95
C ALA A 89 17.28 -21.42 9.11
N GLU A 90 16.99 -20.11 9.05
CA GLU A 90 17.27 -19.17 10.14
C GLU A 90 16.52 -19.56 11.44
N VAL A 91 15.22 -19.84 11.34
CA VAL A 91 14.38 -20.20 12.50
C VAL A 91 14.76 -21.57 13.07
N GLU A 92 15.02 -22.55 12.20
CA GLU A 92 15.48 -23.89 12.57
C GLU A 92 16.83 -23.83 13.31
N SER A 93 17.77 -23.02 12.81
CA SER A 93 19.07 -22.81 13.45
C SER A 93 18.92 -22.19 14.84
N GLU A 94 17.99 -21.24 15.02
CA GLU A 94 17.71 -20.66 16.33
C GLU A 94 17.13 -21.70 17.30
N LEU A 95 16.19 -22.53 16.84
CA LEU A 95 15.64 -23.64 17.63
C LEU A 95 16.72 -24.62 18.07
N ALA A 96 17.60 -25.03 17.15
CA ALA A 96 18.71 -25.94 17.42
C ALA A 96 19.67 -25.37 18.48
N MET A 97 20.10 -24.12 18.32
CA MET A 97 20.98 -23.45 19.28
C MET A 97 20.36 -23.33 20.67
N ARG A 98 19.06 -23.04 20.76
CA ARG A 98 18.36 -22.96 22.05
C ARG A 98 18.24 -24.33 22.72
N SER A 99 17.93 -25.35 21.94
CA SER A 99 17.88 -26.74 22.42
C SER A 99 19.25 -27.21 22.92
N GLU A 100 20.33 -26.88 22.21
CA GLU A 100 21.70 -27.22 22.63
C GLU A 100 22.10 -26.53 23.94
N LYS A 101 21.63 -25.30 24.15
CA LYS A 101 21.80 -24.57 25.42
C LYS A 101 20.91 -25.08 26.55
N GLY A 102 20.08 -26.11 26.32
CA GLY A 102 19.15 -26.65 27.30
C GLY A 102 18.03 -25.67 27.70
N LEU A 103 17.74 -24.67 26.85
CA LEU A 103 16.68 -23.70 27.12
C LEU A 103 15.30 -24.37 26.96
N VAL A 104 14.34 -23.88 27.74
CA VAL A 104 12.94 -24.32 27.62
C VAL A 104 12.42 -23.95 26.23
N ARG A 105 11.58 -24.82 25.67
CA ARG A 105 10.96 -24.65 24.35
C ARG A 105 10.24 -23.31 24.27
N ASP A 106 10.45 -22.60 23.18
CA ASP A 106 9.77 -21.34 22.87
C ASP A 106 8.57 -21.64 21.95
N PRO A 107 7.31 -21.61 22.47
CA PRO A 107 6.14 -21.94 21.68
C PRO A 107 5.93 -20.99 20.50
N MET A 108 6.37 -19.74 20.60
CA MET A 108 6.25 -18.76 19.53
C MET A 108 7.17 -19.11 18.37
N LEU A 109 8.43 -19.47 18.67
CA LEU A 109 9.41 -19.86 17.67
C LEU A 109 9.04 -21.18 16.98
N GLU A 110 8.51 -22.15 17.72
CA GLU A 110 8.01 -23.41 17.12
C GLU A 110 6.79 -23.19 16.24
N THR A 111 5.86 -22.33 16.65
CA THR A 111 4.69 -21.98 15.82
C THR A 111 5.14 -21.29 14.54
N ALA A 112 6.10 -20.36 14.64
CA ALA A 112 6.67 -19.70 13.47
C ALA A 112 7.32 -20.70 12.50
N TYR A 113 8.08 -21.68 13.01
CA TYR A 113 8.68 -22.73 12.17
C TYR A 113 7.60 -23.55 11.43
N ARG A 114 6.55 -23.99 12.13
CA ARG A 114 5.44 -24.75 11.54
C ARG A 114 4.71 -23.92 10.48
N ASP A 115 4.39 -22.67 10.78
CA ASP A 115 3.72 -21.76 9.85
C ASP A 115 4.56 -21.55 8.57
N LEU A 116 5.89 -21.46 8.69
CA LEU A 116 6.81 -21.33 7.54
C LEU A 116 6.89 -22.61 6.70
N GLU A 117 6.94 -23.78 7.33
CA GLU A 117 6.92 -25.09 6.64
C GLU A 117 5.60 -25.29 5.89
N ASP A 118 4.46 -25.06 6.55
CA ASP A 118 3.13 -25.17 5.94
C ASP A 118 3.01 -24.26 4.71
N LEU A 119 3.50 -23.02 4.83
CA LEU A 119 3.50 -22.06 3.74
C LEU A 119 4.41 -22.49 2.58
N ARG A 120 5.58 -23.09 2.89
CA ARG A 120 6.51 -23.59 1.88
C ARG A 120 5.89 -24.73 1.08
N ASP A 121 5.24 -25.65 1.76
CA ASP A 121 4.64 -26.81 1.12
C ASP A 121 3.46 -26.41 0.21
N LYS A 122 2.62 -25.46 0.66
CA LYS A 122 1.54 -24.89 -0.15
C LYS A 122 2.04 -24.16 -1.39
N LEU A 123 3.12 -23.38 -1.25
CA LEU A 123 3.74 -22.65 -2.34
C LEU A 123 4.40 -23.61 -3.36
N GLN A 124 5.05 -24.66 -2.87
CA GLN A 124 5.68 -25.69 -3.71
C GLN A 124 4.65 -26.51 -4.51
N GLN A 125 3.47 -26.75 -3.94
CA GLN A 125 2.35 -27.41 -4.63
C GLN A 125 1.61 -26.51 -5.62
N ALA A 126 2.06 -25.26 -5.82
CA ALA A 126 1.41 -24.25 -6.67
C ALA A 126 -0.06 -23.99 -6.32
N ARG A 127 -0.46 -24.26 -5.06
CA ARG A 127 -1.82 -24.00 -4.56
C ARG A 127 -2.02 -22.53 -4.19
N GLU A 128 -0.95 -21.87 -3.79
CA GLU A 128 -0.94 -20.47 -3.40
C GLU A 128 0.05 -19.68 -4.27
N LYS A 129 -0.26 -18.41 -4.53
CA LYS A 129 0.65 -17.46 -5.17
C LYS A 129 0.90 -16.32 -4.23
N PHE A 130 2.16 -15.91 -4.10
CA PHE A 130 2.51 -14.74 -3.34
C PHE A 130 2.31 -13.49 -4.19
N PHE A 131 1.89 -12.42 -3.54
CA PHE A 131 1.79 -11.10 -4.14
C PHE A 131 2.12 -10.06 -3.08
N LYS A 132 2.64 -8.91 -3.51
CA LYS A 132 2.63 -7.70 -2.69
C LYS A 132 1.29 -7.01 -2.92
N PHE A 133 0.72 -6.48 -1.85
CA PHE A 133 -0.55 -5.79 -1.88
C PHE A 133 -0.37 -4.36 -1.40
N GLY A 134 -0.71 -3.40 -2.26
CA GLY A 134 -0.77 -1.98 -1.95
C GLY A 134 -2.23 -1.54 -1.93
N LEU A 135 -2.62 -0.79 -0.90
CA LEU A 135 -3.94 -0.18 -0.82
C LEU A 135 -3.76 1.29 -0.47
N TYR A 136 -4.19 2.14 -1.39
CA TYR A 136 -4.17 3.59 -1.25
C TYR A 136 -5.59 4.12 -1.26
N ILE A 137 -5.87 5.04 -0.35
CA ILE A 137 -7.17 5.68 -0.18
C ILE A 137 -6.94 7.18 -0.17
N THR A 138 -7.58 7.90 -1.08
CA THR A 138 -7.62 9.37 -1.05
C THR A 138 -8.99 9.82 -0.59
N ILE A 139 -9.02 10.68 0.41
CA ILE A 139 -10.24 11.32 0.89
C ILE A 139 -10.26 12.78 0.42
N TYR A 140 -11.45 13.34 0.24
CA TYR A 140 -11.63 14.74 -0.15
C TYR A 140 -12.49 15.50 0.86
N GLY A 141 -12.15 16.76 1.10
CA GLY A 141 -12.88 17.67 1.98
C GLY A 141 -12.77 19.11 1.51
N ASP A 142 -13.68 19.96 2.00
CA ASP A 142 -13.67 21.40 1.70
C ASP A 142 -12.84 22.20 2.73
N SER A 143 -12.54 21.60 3.89
CA SER A 143 -11.71 22.17 4.95
C SER A 143 -10.80 21.10 5.60
N ILE A 144 -9.79 21.55 6.36
CA ILE A 144 -8.92 20.65 7.14
C ILE A 144 -9.73 19.90 8.20
N GLU A 145 -10.69 20.60 8.84
CA GLU A 145 -11.56 20.02 9.85
C GLU A 145 -12.45 18.90 9.29
N ASP A 146 -12.91 19.05 8.05
CA ASP A 146 -13.67 17.99 7.37
C ASP A 146 -12.78 16.80 7.02
N LEU A 147 -11.55 17.04 6.55
CA LEU A 147 -10.58 15.97 6.33
C LEU A 147 -10.30 15.18 7.60
N ASP A 148 -10.12 15.86 8.74
CA ASP A 148 -9.83 15.22 10.03
C ASP A 148 -11.01 14.39 10.54
N LYS A 149 -12.25 14.84 10.32
CA LYS A 149 -13.46 14.07 10.63
C LYS A 149 -13.56 12.81 9.77
N ILE A 150 -13.33 12.93 8.46
CA ILE A 150 -13.37 11.80 7.53
C ILE A 150 -12.24 10.81 7.86
N GLU A 151 -11.03 11.30 8.13
CA GLU A 151 -9.89 10.48 8.57
C GLU A 151 -10.25 9.69 9.83
N THR A 152 -10.83 10.36 10.84
CA THR A 152 -11.19 9.69 12.09
C THR A 152 -12.19 8.56 11.83
N SER A 153 -13.22 8.81 11.02
CA SER A 153 -14.21 7.79 10.66
C SER A 153 -13.59 6.62 9.88
N LEU A 154 -12.74 6.92 8.90
CA LEU A 154 -12.04 5.92 8.10
C LEU A 154 -11.14 5.05 8.98
N ARG A 155 -10.32 5.68 9.82
CA ARG A 155 -9.39 5.00 10.71
C ARG A 155 -10.12 4.13 11.73
N SER A 156 -11.20 4.63 12.34
CA SER A 156 -12.02 3.84 13.27
C SER A 156 -12.62 2.60 12.61
N THR A 157 -13.04 2.72 11.35
CA THR A 157 -13.59 1.60 10.57
C THR A 157 -12.52 0.54 10.28
N LEU A 158 -11.33 0.98 9.86
CA LEU A 158 -10.21 0.08 9.57
C LEU A 158 -9.64 -0.57 10.85
N ASP A 159 -9.48 0.20 11.92
CA ASP A 159 -8.99 -0.27 13.22
C ASP A 159 -9.90 -1.35 13.81
N ALA A 160 -11.23 -1.23 13.62
CA ALA A 160 -12.20 -2.25 14.04
C ALA A 160 -12.00 -3.60 13.34
N LYS A 161 -11.33 -3.61 12.18
CA LYS A 161 -10.95 -4.83 11.43
C LYS A 161 -9.46 -5.19 11.61
N LEU A 162 -8.75 -4.53 12.53
CA LEU A 162 -7.30 -4.67 12.73
C LEU A 162 -6.48 -4.36 11.47
N VAL A 163 -7.03 -3.52 10.60
CA VAL A 163 -6.36 -3.00 9.41
C VAL A 163 -5.84 -1.61 9.77
N TYR A 164 -4.54 -1.38 9.63
CA TYR A 164 -3.95 -0.11 10.05
C TYR A 164 -3.51 0.72 8.85
N SER A 165 -4.02 1.93 8.79
CA SER A 165 -3.67 2.93 7.78
C SER A 165 -2.81 4.05 8.37
N LYS A 166 -1.91 4.60 7.56
CA LYS A 166 -1.14 5.80 7.91
C LYS A 166 -1.26 6.81 6.77
N THR A 167 -1.29 8.09 7.14
CA THR A 167 -1.18 9.20 6.19
C THR A 167 0.18 9.15 5.51
N ALA A 168 0.21 9.32 4.19
CA ALA A 168 1.44 9.38 3.39
C ALA A 168 2.19 10.69 3.64
N LEU A 169 2.74 10.86 4.85
CA LEU A 169 3.37 12.10 5.28
C LEU A 169 4.58 12.42 4.39
N TYR A 170 4.63 13.61 3.79
CA TYR A 170 5.61 14.03 2.77
C TYR A 170 5.60 13.23 1.47
N GLN A 171 4.71 12.24 1.33
CA GLN A 171 4.52 11.41 0.13
C GLN A 171 3.10 11.58 -0.43
N GLN A 172 2.47 12.70 -0.12
CA GLN A 172 1.12 13.02 -0.58
C GLN A 172 1.04 13.05 -2.11
N ASP A 173 2.05 13.62 -2.79
CA ASP A 173 2.12 13.66 -4.26
C ASP A 173 2.21 12.26 -4.89
N SER A 174 3.17 11.45 -4.46
CA SER A 174 3.34 10.07 -4.94
C SER A 174 2.11 9.23 -4.62
N GLY A 175 1.61 9.28 -3.39
CA GLY A 175 0.41 8.56 -3.00
C GLY A 175 -0.83 8.97 -3.80
N PHE A 176 -0.98 10.26 -4.12
CA PHE A 176 -2.09 10.75 -4.93
C PHE A 176 -1.98 10.28 -6.37
N LYS A 177 -0.77 10.26 -6.95
CA LYS A 177 -0.55 9.66 -8.27
C LYS A 177 -0.85 8.15 -8.27
N SER A 178 -0.56 7.46 -7.18
CA SER A 178 -0.88 6.06 -6.98
C SER A 178 -2.39 5.82 -6.81
N THR A 179 -3.21 6.80 -6.44
CA THR A 179 -4.68 6.65 -6.46
C THR A 179 -5.32 6.99 -7.80
N LEU A 180 -4.60 7.70 -8.68
CA LEU A 180 -5.06 7.93 -10.05
C LEU A 180 -4.93 6.66 -10.89
N PRO A 181 -5.78 6.46 -11.91
CA PRO A 181 -5.74 5.30 -12.80
C PRO A 181 -4.59 5.39 -13.82
N LEU A 182 -3.39 5.75 -13.35
CA LEU A 182 -2.16 5.85 -14.15
C LEU A 182 -1.31 4.57 -14.06
N VAL A 183 -1.69 3.63 -13.20
CA VAL A 183 -1.00 2.33 -12.98
C VAL A 183 0.47 2.54 -12.57
N ASN A 184 0.74 3.60 -11.81
CA ASN A 184 2.05 3.87 -11.23
C ASN A 184 1.93 3.69 -9.71
N ASP A 185 2.66 2.71 -9.17
CA ASP A 185 2.83 2.50 -7.73
C ASP A 185 4.22 3.04 -7.35
N GLU A 186 4.26 4.26 -6.79
CA GLU A 186 5.48 4.96 -6.31
C GLU A 186 5.55 5.08 -4.78
#